data_AF-A0A960REG0-F1
#
_entry.id   AF-A0A960REG0-F1
#
_cell.length_a   1.000
_cell.length_b   1.000
_cell.length_c   1.000
_cell.angle_alpha   90.00
_cell.angle_beta   90.00
_cell.angle_gamma   90.00
#
_symmetry.space_group_name_H-M   'P 1'
#
loop_
_entity.id
_entity.type
_entity.pdbx_description
1 polymer ?
#
loop_
_entity_poly.entity_id
_entity_poly.type
_entity_poly.pdbx_seq_one_letter_code
_entity_poly.pdbx_strand_id
1 'polypeptide(L)'
;MSGRLADMSLENIRVVLVRPMYGGNIGSVCRAMKNMGLSKLVLVAPQASVDWAEARMMAVNARDILDARVEASDLASAVADCV
;
A
#
# COMPACT_ATOMS: atom_id res chain seq x y z
N MET A 1 20.81 0.27 -25.21
CA MET A 1 20.34 1.37 -24.34
C MET A 1 18.91 1.74 -24.71
N SER A 2 17.95 0.90 -24.33
CA SER A 2 16.51 1.13 -24.54
C SER A 2 15.81 0.62 -23.28
N GLY A 3 14.92 1.42 -22.67
CA GLY A 3 14.04 0.93 -21.61
C GLY A 3 13.62 1.91 -20.51
N ARG A 4 14.21 3.09 -20.37
CA ARG A 4 14.02 3.93 -19.17
C ARG A 4 12.84 4.92 -19.21
N LEU A 5 11.91 4.79 -20.15
CA LEU A 5 10.71 5.66 -20.22
C LEU A 5 9.41 4.96 -19.78
N ALA A 6 9.35 3.63 -19.81
CA ALA A 6 8.17 2.87 -19.37
C ALA A 6 8.23 2.46 -17.89
N ASP A 7 9.43 2.42 -17.30
CA ASP A 7 9.70 2.03 -15.91
C ASP A 7 9.47 3.17 -14.89
N MET A 8 9.25 4.40 -15.36
CA MET A 8 9.17 5.61 -14.53
C MET A 8 7.76 5.97 -14.02
N SER A 9 6.69 5.27 -14.44
CA SER A 9 5.32 5.74 -14.12
C SER A 9 4.73 5.19 -12.82
N LEU A 10 5.03 3.94 -12.47
CA LEU A 10 4.39 3.27 -11.32
C LEU A 10 5.04 3.65 -9.98
N GLU A 11 6.32 4.01 -9.98
CA GLU A 11 7.00 4.48 -8.77
C GLU A 11 6.36 5.76 -8.22
N ASN A 12 5.71 6.56 -9.05
CA ASN A 12 5.03 7.79 -8.61
C ASN A 12 3.58 7.54 -8.13
N ILE A 13 3.10 6.30 -8.17
CA ILE A 13 1.76 5.94 -7.72
C ILE A 13 1.82 5.43 -6.29
N ARG A 14 0.94 5.98 -5.44
CA ARG A 14 0.74 5.59 -4.05
C ARG A 14 -0.69 5.10 -3.88
N VAL A 15 -0.87 3.98 -3.19
CA VAL A 15 -2.18 3.47 -2.77
C VAL A 15 -2.41 3.89 -1.33
N VAL A 16 -3.46 4.70 -1.09
CA VAL A 16 -3.82 5.21 0.24
C VAL A 16 -5.09 4.51 0.71
N LEU A 17 -5.00 3.73 1.80
CA LEU A 17 -6.16 3.12 2.45
C LEU A 17 -6.57 3.97 3.66
N VAL A 18 -7.76 4.55 3.61
CA VAL A 18 -8.29 5.42 4.66
C VAL A 18 -9.22 4.62 5.57
N ARG A 19 -8.89 4.58 6.87
CA ARG A 19 -9.60 3.85 7.92
C ARG A 19 -9.89 2.39 7.57
N PRO A 20 -8.90 1.60 7.08
CA PRO A 20 -9.13 0.18 6.85
C PRO A 20 -9.45 -0.52 8.18
N MET A 21 -10.41 -1.44 8.11
CA MET A 21 -10.93 -2.16 9.29
C MET A 21 -10.47 -3.62 9.36
N TYR A 22 -10.43 -4.29 8.21
CA TYR A 22 -10.15 -5.73 8.13
C TYR A 22 -8.75 -5.98 7.60
N GLY A 23 -7.94 -6.74 8.34
CA GLY A 23 -6.58 -7.07 7.95
C GLY A 23 -6.53 -7.77 6.60
N GLY A 24 -7.47 -8.69 6.36
CA GLY A 24 -7.57 -9.42 5.10
C GLY A 24 -7.72 -8.53 3.87
N ASN A 25 -8.40 -7.37 4.00
CA ASN A 25 -8.50 -6.39 2.92
C ASN A 25 -7.15 -5.69 2.67
N ILE A 26 -6.43 -5.32 3.73
CA ILE A 26 -5.11 -4.70 3.62
C ILE A 26 -4.14 -5.66 2.91
N GLY A 27 -4.10 -6.92 3.34
CA GLY A 27 -3.26 -7.94 2.71
C GLY A 27 -3.65 -8.21 1.25
N SER A 28 -4.94 -8.30 0.96
CA SER A 28 -5.43 -8.49 -0.42
C SER A 28 -5.07 -7.32 -1.32
N VAL A 29 -5.11 -6.08 -0.81
CA VAL A 29 -4.62 -4.88 -1.52
C VAL A 29 -3.12 -5.00 -1.79
N CYS A 30 -2.30 -5.39 -0.81
CA CYS A 30 -0.86 -5.61 -1.03
C CYS A 30 -0.62 -6.61 -2.17
N ARG A 31 -1.37 -7.71 -2.21
CA ARG A 31 -1.29 -8.71 -3.28
C ARG A 31 -1.68 -8.13 -4.64
N ALA A 32 -2.76 -7.35 -4.70
CA ALA A 32 -3.17 -6.68 -5.93
C ALA A 32 -2.11 -5.68 -6.39
N MET A 33 -1.56 -4.87 -5.49
CA MET A 33 -0.48 -3.92 -5.78
C MET A 33 0.72 -4.62 -6.41
N LYS A 34 1.21 -5.69 -5.79
CA LYS A 34 2.38 -6.43 -6.28
C LYS A 34 2.16 -7.02 -7.67
N ASN A 35 0.97 -7.59 -7.92
CA ASN A 35 0.60 -8.11 -9.24
C ASN A 35 0.54 -7.02 -10.32
N MET A 36 0.29 -5.78 -9.94
CA MET A 36 0.21 -4.62 -10.84
C MET A 36 1.49 -3.78 -10.87
N GLY A 37 2.58 -4.23 -10.24
CA GLY A 37 3.85 -3.50 -10.20
C GLY A 37 3.87 -2.27 -9.27
N LEU A 38 2.89 -2.13 -8.38
CA LEU A 38 2.82 -1.06 -7.38
C LEU A 38 3.48 -1.49 -6.07
N SER A 39 4.08 -0.55 -5.35
CA SER A 39 4.82 -0.84 -4.11
C SER A 39 4.58 0.14 -2.96
N LYS A 40 4.06 1.35 -3.21
CA LYS A 40 3.89 2.39 -2.17
C LYS A 40 2.51 2.33 -1.53
N LEU A 41 2.42 1.67 -0.36
CA LEU A 41 1.21 1.60 0.47
C LEU A 41 1.26 2.64 1.59
N VAL A 42 0.19 3.41 1.74
CA VAL A 42 -0.03 4.30 2.89
C VAL A 42 -1.34 3.96 3.58
N LEU A 43 -1.32 3.86 4.90
CA LEU A 43 -2.51 3.72 5.72
C LEU A 43 -2.80 5.01 6.46
N VAL A 44 -4.05 5.46 6.44
CA VAL A 44 -4.51 6.61 7.22
C VAL A 44 -5.48 6.10 8.27
N ALA A 45 -5.13 6.30 9.54
CA ALA A 45 -5.95 5.90 10.69
C ALA A 45 -6.55 4.48 10.59
N PRO A 46 -5.74 3.41 10.38
CA PRO A 46 -6.25 2.04 10.45
C PRO A 46 -6.95 1.79 11.79
N GLN A 47 -8.05 1.02 11.77
CA GLN A 47 -8.78 0.72 13.00
C GLN A 47 -7.88 -0.02 13.99
N ALA A 48 -7.98 0.29 15.28
CA ALA A 48 -7.18 -0.37 16.32
C ALA A 48 -7.40 -1.89 16.38
N SER A 49 -8.56 -2.35 15.89
CA SER A 49 -8.95 -3.76 15.82
C SER A 49 -8.44 -4.51 14.58
N VAL A 50 -7.62 -3.89 13.73
CA VAL A 50 -7.07 -4.56 12.55
C VAL A 50 -6.25 -5.79 12.97
N ASP A 51 -6.61 -6.96 12.43
CA ASP A 51 -5.82 -8.17 12.58
C ASP A 51 -4.64 -8.17 11.60
N TRP A 52 -3.46 -7.81 12.11
CA TRP A 52 -2.23 -7.79 11.30
C TRP A 52 -1.72 -9.17 10.91
N ALA A 53 -2.08 -10.23 11.65
CA ALA A 53 -1.74 -11.60 11.27
C ALA A 53 -2.55 -12.01 10.04
N GLU A 54 -3.85 -11.67 10.01
CA GLU A 54 -4.71 -11.83 8.83
C GLU A 54 -4.17 -11.02 7.63
N ALA A 55 -3.76 -9.77 7.85
CA ALA A 55 -3.15 -8.95 6.79
C ALA A 55 -1.89 -9.61 6.20
N ARG A 56 -1.00 -10.12 7.07
CA ARG A 56 0.24 -10.81 6.65
C ARG A 56 -0.04 -12.12 5.92
N MET A 57 -1.09 -12.85 6.32
CA MET A 57 -1.56 -14.05 5.64
C MET A 57 -2.08 -13.72 4.23
N MET A 58 -2.95 -12.72 4.12
CA MET A 58 -3.60 -12.34 2.86
C MET A 58 -2.68 -11.62 1.88
N ALA A 59 -1.58 -11.02 2.35
CA ALA A 59 -0.53 -10.46 1.50
C ALA A 59 0.22 -11.54 0.70
N VAL A 60 0.25 -12.80 1.15
CA VAL A 60 0.97 -13.90 0.48
C VAL A 60 2.44 -13.54 0.17
N ASN A 61 2.81 -13.35 -1.10
CA ASN A 61 4.16 -12.98 -1.53
C ASN A 61 4.40 -11.45 -1.54
N ALA A 62 3.38 -10.64 -1.21
CA ALA A 62 3.42 -9.19 -1.14
C ALA A 62 3.62 -8.64 0.28
N ARG A 63 4.19 -9.44 1.19
CA ARG A 63 4.48 -9.04 2.57
C ARG A 63 5.48 -7.88 2.65
N ASP A 64 6.38 -7.78 1.68
CA ASP A 64 7.29 -6.66 1.51
C ASP A 64 6.57 -5.32 1.41
N ILE A 65 5.42 -5.26 0.73
CA ILE A 65 4.61 -4.02 0.64
C ILE A 65 3.94 -3.71 1.99
N LEU A 66 3.42 -4.73 2.69
CA LEU A 66 2.79 -4.56 4.00
C LEU A 66 3.80 -4.12 5.07
N ASP A 67 5.00 -4.70 5.04
CA ASP A 67 6.08 -4.42 5.98
C ASP A 67 6.71 -3.04 5.71
N ALA A 68 6.72 -2.57 4.46
CA ALA A 68 7.20 -1.24 4.05
C ALA A 68 6.12 -0.14 4.06
N ARG A 69 4.90 -0.42 4.52
CA ARG A 69 3.81 0.56 4.54
C ARG A 69 4.20 1.79 5.36
N VAL A 70 3.66 2.95 4.96
CA VAL A 70 3.76 4.18 5.76
C VAL A 70 2.41 4.47 6.40
N GLU A 71 2.41 5.01 7.62
CA GLU A 71 1.19 5.46 8.29
C GLU A 71 1.19 6.99 8.33
N ALA A 72 0.08 7.60 7.91
CA ALA A 72 -0.11 9.05 7.88
C ALA A 72 -1.21 9.47 8.88
N SER A 73 -1.10 10.70 9.40
CA SER A 73 -2.01 11.25 10.41
C SER A 73 -3.44 11.41 9.90
N ASP A 74 -3.57 11.80 8.63
CA ASP A 74 -4.82 12.15 7.98
C ASP A 74 -4.67 12.03 6.45
N LEU A 75 -5.78 12.19 5.72
CA LEU A 75 -5.77 12.07 4.27
C LEU A 75 -4.99 13.22 3.61
N ALA A 76 -5.01 14.42 4.18
CA ALA A 76 -4.35 15.57 3.58
C ALA A 76 -2.82 15.38 3.58
N SER A 77 -2.24 14.92 4.69
CA SER A 77 -0.82 14.60 4.77
C SER A 77 -0.44 13.41 3.88
N ALA A 78 -1.33 12.43 3.71
CA ALA A 78 -1.09 11.27 2.84
C ALA A 78 -1.01 11.59 1.35
N VAL A 79 -1.52 12.75 0.91
CA VAL A 79 -1.57 13.17 -0.51
C VAL A 79 -0.89 14.51 -0.78
N ALA A 80 -0.26 15.12 0.23
CA ALA A 80 0.26 16.49 0.16
C ALA A 80 1.33 16.71 -0.92
N ASP A 81 2.07 15.65 -1.28
CA ASP A 81 3.14 15.64 -2.27
C ASP A 81 2.73 15.04 -3.63
N CYS A 82 1.45 14.71 -3.82
CA CYS A 82 0.92 14.23 -5.10
C CYS A 82 0.67 15.41 -6.06
N VAL A 83 1.25 15.35 -7.28
CA VAL A 83 1.19 16.39 -8.31
C VAL A 83 0.51 15.93 -9.59
#